data_AF-A0A7X8JDQ7-F1
#
_entry.id   AF-A0A7X8JDQ7-F1
#
_cell.length_a   1.000
_cell.length_b   1.000
_cell.length_c   1.000
_cell.angle_alpha   90.00
_cell.angle_beta   90.00
_cell.angle_gamma   90.00
#
_symmetry.space_group_name_H-M   'P 1'
#
loop_
_entity.id
_entity.type
_entity.pdbx_description
1 polymer ?
#
loop_
_entity_poly.entity_id
_entity_poly.type
_entity_poly.pdbx_seq_one_letter_code
_entity_poly.pdbx_strand_id
1 'polypeptide(L)' 'MFGIGDPWIWGAYLLCILSALLCVTYGLYNWNRGADEERLQMAEEAEWESSSDRK' A
#
# COMPACT_ATOMS: atom_id res chain seq x y z
N MET A 1 -12.66 39.46 6.32
CA MET A 1 -12.87 38.50 5.22
C MET A 1 -12.16 37.21 5.58
N PHE A 2 -12.87 36.24 6.15
CA PHE A 2 -12.38 34.85 6.11
C PHE A 2 -12.59 34.39 4.67
N GLY A 3 -11.53 34.54 3.86
CA GLY A 3 -11.54 34.56 2.40
C GLY A 3 -11.81 33.24 1.70
N ILE A 4 -12.75 32.44 2.20
CA ILE A 4 -13.26 31.26 1.50
C ILE A 4 -14.80 31.33 1.50
N GLY A 5 -15.33 32.16 0.59
CA GLY A 5 -16.77 32.25 0.32
C GLY A 5 -17.24 31.35 -0.82
N ASP A 6 -16.32 30.62 -1.48
CA ASP A 6 -16.61 29.87 -2.69
C ASP A 6 -16.81 28.37 -2.38
N PRO A 7 -18.02 27.82 -2.59
CA PRO A 7 -18.32 26.41 -2.32
C PRO A 7 -17.41 25.46 -3.09
N TRP A 8 -16.88 25.89 -4.24
CA TRP A 8 -16.00 25.07 -5.07
C TRP A 8 -14.64 24.81 -4.41
N ILE A 9 -14.10 25.81 -3.70
CA ILE A 9 -12.82 25.71 -2.99
C ILE A 9 -12.95 24.72 -1.82
N TRP A 10 -14.06 24.80 -1.08
CA TRP A 10 -14.38 23.81 -0.05
C TRP A 10 -14.48 22.40 -0.61
N GLY A 11 -15.15 22.23 -1.76
CA GLY A 11 -15.22 20.96 -2.46
C GLY A 11 -13.85 20.41 -2.84
N ALA A 12 -12.96 21.27 -3.36
CA ALA A 12 -11.59 20.88 -3.74
C ALA A 12 -10.76 20.43 -2.53
N TYR A 13 -10.81 21.15 -1.41
CA TYR A 13 -10.12 20.75 -0.18
C TYR A 13 -10.64 19.40 0.34
N LEU A 14 -11.95 19.23 0.38
CA LEU A 14 -12.57 18.01 0.89
C LEU A 14 -12.23 16.81 -0.02
N LEU A 15 -12.26 16.99 -1.34
CA LEU A 15 -11.85 15.98 -2.30
C LEU A 15 -10.36 15.62 -2.16
N CYS A 16 -9.49 16.60 -1.95
CA CYS A 16 -8.06 16.37 -1.78
C CYS A 16 -7.78 15.55 -0.51
N ILE A 17 -8.44 15.89 0.60
CA ILE A 17 -8.35 15.12 1.86
C ILE A 17 -8.88 13.70 1.66
N LEU A 18 -10.03 13.53 1.02
CA LEU A 18 -10.59 12.20 0.73
C LEU A 18 -9.66 11.37 -0.17
N SER A 19 -9.06 11.99 -1.19
CA SER A 19 -8.11 11.31 -2.07
C SER A 19 -6.88 10.83 -1.29
N ALA A 20 -6.31 11.69 -0.44
CA ALA A 20 -5.19 11.30 0.41
C ALA A 20 -5.56 10.15 1.37
N LEU A 21 -6.74 10.21 1.99
CA LEU A 21 -7.24 9.15 2.86
C LEU A 21 -7.42 7.83 2.10
N LEU A 22 -8.00 7.86 0.90
CA LEU A 22 -8.16 6.67 0.05
C LEU A 22 -6.80 6.05 -0.30
N CYS A 23 -5.81 6.87 -0.68
CA CYS A 23 -4.46 6.37 -0.96
C CYS A 23 -3.81 5.69 0.24
N VAL A 24 -3.87 6.32 1.43
CA VAL A 24 -3.25 5.78 2.65
C VAL A 24 -3.97 4.51 3.11
N THR A 25 -5.30 4.52 3.14
CA THR A 25 -6.10 3.37 3.59
C THR A 25 -5.96 2.18 2.65
N TYR A 26 -5.99 2.41 1.33
CA TYR A 26 -5.73 1.37 0.34
C TYR A 26 -4.31 0.80 0.48
N GLY A 27 -3.31 1.68 0.59
CA GLY A 27 -1.93 1.27 0.82
C GLY A 27 -1.79 0.41 2.06
N LEU A 28 -2.37 0.83 3.19
CA LEU A 28 -2.31 0.09 4.45
C LEU A 28 -3.01 -1.27 4.37
N TYR A 29 -4.18 -1.35 3.72
CA TYR A 29 -4.91 -2.61 3.54
C TYR A 29 -4.20 -3.56 2.59
N ASN A 30 -3.61 -3.05 1.52
CA ASN A 30 -2.96 -3.87 0.50
C ASN A 30 -1.50 -4.23 0.84
N TRP A 31 -0.85 -3.47 1.73
CA TRP A 31 0.55 -3.67 2.14
C TRP A 31 0.84 -5.11 2.59
N ASN A 32 -0.08 -5.73 3.33
CA ASN A 32 0.14 -7.05 3.91
C ASN A 32 -0.36 -8.23 3.05
N ARG A 33 -0.92 -7.98 1.85
CA ARG A 33 -1.51 -9.04 1.03
C ARG A 33 -0.49 -9.88 0.24
N GLY A 34 0.70 -9.33 -0.05
CA GLY A 34 1.78 -10.04 -0.76
C GLY A 34 2.80 -10.72 0.15
N ALA A 35 2.73 -10.48 1.47
CA ALA A 35 3.74 -10.95 2.41
C ALA A 35 3.79 -12.49 2.55
N ASP A 36 2.65 -13.18 2.42
CA ASP A 36 2.60 -14.64 2.49
C ASP A 36 3.22 -15.31 1.25
N GLU A 37 3.00 -14.74 0.05
CA GLU A 37 3.61 -15.24 -1.19
C GLU A 37 5.13 -15.10 -1.18
N GLU A 38 5.66 -13.97 -0.69
CA GLU A 38 7.11 -13.78 -0.53
C GLU A 38 7.72 -14.80 0.44
N ARG A 39 7.03 -15.11 1.55
CA ARG A 39 7.52 -16.12 2.50
C ARG A 39 7.57 -17.52 1.91
N LEU A 40 6.58 -17.90 1.11
CA LEU A 40 6.54 -19.19 0.42
C LEU A 40 7.69 -19.30 -0.59
N GLN A 41 7.92 -18.26 -1.39
CA GLN A 41 9.01 -18.23 -2.37
C GLN A 41 10.39 -18.29 -1.69
N MET A 42 10.59 -17.55 -0.59
CA MET A 42 11.83 -17.61 0.19
C MET A 42 12.08 -19.00 0.79
N ALA A 43 11.02 -19.68 1.26
CA ALA A 43 11.15 -21.03 1.81
C ALA A 43 11.51 -22.04 0.71
N GLU A 44 10.88 -21.93 -0.45
CA GLU A 44 11.20 -22.75 -1.62
C GLU A 44 12.66 -22.53 -2.08
N GLU A 45 13.10 -21.27 -2.25
CA GLU A 45 14.48 -20.94 -2.61
C GLU A 45 15.51 -21.51 -1.62
N ALA A 46 15.25 -21.40 -0.31
CA ALA A 46 16.12 -21.95 0.72
C ALA A 46 16.22 -23.49 0.65
N GLU A 47 15.12 -24.18 0.32
CA GLU A 47 15.13 -25.63 0.08
C GLU A 47 15.93 -26.00 -1.17
N TRP A 48 15.78 -25.27 -2.28
CA TRP A 48 16.56 -25.46 -3.50
C TRP A 48 18.06 -25.23 -3.29
N GLU A 49 18.45 -24.18 -2.58
CA GLU A 49 19.86 -23.89 -2.27
C GLU A 49 20.46 -25.02 -1.44
N SER A 50 19.77 -25.47 -0.38
CA SER A 50 20.24 -26.56 0.50
C SER A 50 20.35 -27.92 -0.20
N SER A 51 19.49 -28.19 -1.20
CA SER A 51 19.52 -29.44 -1.97
C SER A 51 20.53 -29.39 -3.13
N SER A 52 20.85 -28.20 -3.64
CA SER A 52 21.86 -27.98 -4.67
C SER A 52 23.29 -28.05 -4.12
N ASP A 53 23.53 -27.54 -2.91
CA ASP A 53 24.82 -27.63 -2.21
C ASP A 53 25.18 -29.07 -1.77
N ARG A 54 24.20 -29.97 -1.70
CA ARG A 54 24.40 -31.37 -1.28
C ARG A 54 24.84 -32.30 -2.41
N LYS A 55 25.08 -31.79 -3.63
CA LYS A 55 25.40 -32.56 -4.83
C LYS A 55 26.81 -32.28 -5.34
#